data_AF-A0A937MYE3-F1
#
_entry.id   AF-A0A937MYE3-F1
#
_cell.length_a   1.000
_cell.length_b   1.000
_cell.length_c   1.000
_cell.angle_alpha   90.00
_cell.angle_beta   90.00
_cell.angle_gamma   90.00
#
_symmetry.space_group_name_H-M   'P 1'
#
loop_
_entity.id
_entity.type
_entity.pdbx_description
1 polymer ?
#
loop_
_entity_poly.entity_id
_entity_poly.type
_entity_poly.pdbx_seq_one_letter_code
_entity_poly.pdbx_strand_id
1 'polypeptide(L)'
;MKHKIWIMAFALVFFLSNGVGIFDYLNISLTSTISQAEADDKDKDKDKDKDKDKDKDKDNDCEDDKVAICHYPPGNPANQQSLCVGEDAVAAHIKNHADTVGKCDTAGVIPCVLNDDDFTYGVSACSSTIDCLGINKLQILYDSQFVSTPDAGAPNVTIQGWSDANFCRIDLSIVSGGNKCGYKIGTTGGKVRILTDAKGNTNTCEMIIELRAPRDLPIQGDG
;
A
#
# COMPACT_ATOMS: atom_id res chain seq x y z
N MET A 1 9.27 -45.74 -48.03
CA MET A 1 8.87 -45.04 -49.26
C MET A 1 8.39 -43.65 -48.83
N LYS A 2 9.14 -42.57 -49.08
CA LYS A 2 9.21 -41.75 -50.31
C LYS A 2 7.93 -40.92 -50.58
N HIS A 3 8.01 -39.60 -50.28
CA HIS A 3 7.28 -38.48 -50.93
C HIS A 3 5.74 -38.39 -50.74
N LYS A 4 5.06 -37.24 -50.86
CA LYS A 4 5.41 -35.81 -51.09
C LYS A 4 4.29 -34.96 -50.44
N ILE A 5 4.59 -33.90 -49.69
CA ILE A 5 4.48 -32.47 -50.09
C ILE A 5 3.32 -32.17 -51.07
N TRP A 6 2.40 -31.30 -50.64
CA TRP A 6 1.73 -30.35 -51.55
C TRP A 6 1.69 -28.96 -50.91
N ILE A 7 1.87 -27.93 -51.73
CA ILE A 7 1.84 -26.51 -51.36
C ILE A 7 0.64 -25.89 -52.07
N MET A 8 -0.15 -25.09 -51.35
CA MET A 8 -1.04 -24.12 -51.97
C MET A 8 -0.88 -22.77 -51.28
N ALA A 9 -0.33 -21.82 -52.03
CA ALA A 9 -0.33 -20.41 -51.68
C ALA A 9 -1.38 -19.72 -52.56
N PHE A 10 -2.13 -18.77 -51.99
CA PHE A 10 -3.01 -17.88 -52.73
C PHE A 10 -2.82 -16.45 -52.22
N ALA A 11 -2.51 -15.52 -53.12
CA ALA A 11 -2.28 -14.12 -52.81
C ALA A 11 -2.73 -13.23 -53.96
N LEU A 12 -3.71 -12.36 -53.71
CA LEU A 12 -4.10 -11.12 -54.42
C LEU A 12 -5.27 -10.54 -53.61
N VAL A 13 -5.16 -9.45 -52.82
CA VAL A 13 -4.61 -8.08 -52.99
C VAL A 13 -5.62 -7.10 -53.61
N PHE A 14 -5.60 -5.86 -53.09
CA PHE A 14 -6.41 -4.68 -53.41
C PHE A 14 -7.87 -4.61 -52.91
N PHE A 15 -8.10 -3.65 -52.00
CA PHE A 15 -8.84 -2.44 -52.37
C PHE A 15 -8.15 -1.20 -51.79
N LEU A 16 -8.07 -0.12 -52.57
CA LEU A 16 -7.66 1.23 -52.16
C LEU A 16 -8.81 2.19 -52.46
N SER A 17 -9.17 3.05 -51.51
CA SER A 17 -9.96 4.26 -51.78
C SER A 17 -9.69 5.31 -50.70
N ASN A 18 -9.34 6.52 -51.13
CA ASN A 18 -9.01 7.63 -50.23
C ASN A 18 -10.28 8.26 -49.62
N GLY A 19 -10.14 8.85 -48.42
CA GLY A 19 -11.14 9.72 -47.80
C GLY A 19 -10.47 10.78 -46.94
N VAL A 20 -10.44 12.02 -47.41
CA VAL A 20 -9.78 13.15 -46.71
C VAL A 20 -10.84 13.91 -45.90
N GLY A 21 -10.52 14.27 -44.66
CA GLY A 21 -11.46 14.93 -43.73
C GLY A 21 -10.75 15.68 -42.61
N ILE A 22 -10.05 16.75 -42.95
CA ILE A 22 -9.49 17.71 -41.99
C ILE A 22 -10.59 18.52 -41.31
N PHE A 23 -10.44 18.80 -40.01
CA PHE A 23 -10.60 20.17 -39.48
C PHE A 23 -9.91 20.30 -38.11
N ASP A 24 -9.24 21.44 -37.92
CA ASP A 24 -8.40 21.78 -36.76
C ASP A 24 -9.17 22.50 -35.62
N TYR A 25 -8.41 22.83 -34.58
CA TYR A 25 -8.66 23.86 -33.57
C TYR A 25 -9.55 23.52 -32.36
N LEU A 26 -8.87 23.29 -31.22
CA LEU A 26 -9.15 24.04 -30.00
C LEU A 26 -7.91 24.13 -29.10
N ASN A 27 -6.96 24.98 -29.51
CA ASN A 27 -5.79 25.33 -28.71
C ASN A 27 -6.20 26.41 -27.68
N ILE A 28 -6.52 26.00 -26.45
CA ILE A 28 -6.78 26.95 -25.35
C ILE A 28 -5.46 27.25 -24.63
N SER A 29 -4.78 28.29 -25.11
CA SER A 29 -3.74 29.00 -24.37
C SER A 29 -4.13 30.47 -24.34
N LEU A 30 -4.47 30.99 -23.15
CA LEU A 30 -4.73 32.41 -22.97
C LEU A 30 -3.99 32.93 -21.73
N THR A 31 -2.94 33.69 -21.99
CA THR A 31 -2.12 34.36 -20.98
C THR A 31 -2.82 35.57 -20.40
N SER A 32 -2.37 35.99 -19.22
CA SER A 32 -2.81 37.21 -18.52
C SER A 32 -2.66 38.49 -19.35
N THR A 33 -3.63 39.38 -19.26
CA THR A 33 -3.48 40.82 -19.58
C THR A 33 -4.10 41.67 -18.47
N ILE A 34 -3.47 42.79 -18.17
CA ILE A 34 -3.85 43.73 -17.09
C ILE A 34 -4.53 44.95 -17.71
N SER A 35 -5.56 45.48 -17.05
CA SER A 35 -6.11 46.82 -17.28
C SER A 35 -6.64 47.39 -15.96
N GLN A 36 -6.32 48.66 -15.68
CA GLN A 36 -6.62 49.35 -14.40
C GLN A 36 -7.75 50.40 -14.58
N ALA A 37 -8.32 50.85 -13.45
CA ALA A 37 -9.01 52.15 -13.23
C ALA A 37 -10.35 52.40 -13.97
N GLU A 38 -11.31 53.24 -13.52
CA GLU A 38 -11.70 53.83 -12.21
C GLU A 38 -13.09 54.51 -12.40
N ALA A 39 -13.96 54.79 -11.41
CA ALA A 39 -14.00 54.42 -9.98
C ALA A 39 -15.44 53.89 -9.63
N ASP A 40 -16.31 54.40 -8.72
CA ASP A 40 -16.30 55.53 -7.77
C ASP A 40 -17.37 55.38 -6.65
N ASP A 41 -17.22 56.19 -5.59
CA ASP A 41 -18.20 56.75 -4.64
C ASP A 41 -18.88 55.95 -3.48
N LYS A 42 -18.69 56.49 -2.26
CA LYS A 42 -19.48 56.42 -0.99
C LYS A 42 -19.63 55.12 -0.18
N ASP A 43 -18.65 54.93 0.71
CA ASP A 43 -18.80 54.84 2.18
C ASP A 43 -20.09 54.30 2.82
N LYS A 44 -19.89 53.31 3.71
CA LYS A 44 -20.17 53.50 5.15
C LYS A 44 -19.47 52.48 6.04
N ASP A 45 -18.71 52.98 7.01
CA ASP A 45 -18.05 52.16 8.02
C ASP A 45 -19.02 51.30 8.83
N LYS A 46 -18.53 50.12 9.20
CA LYS A 46 -18.68 49.63 10.57
C LYS A 46 -17.62 48.59 10.90
N ASP A 47 -16.70 48.98 11.79
CA ASP A 47 -15.69 48.08 12.34
C ASP A 47 -16.33 46.82 12.92
N LYS A 48 -15.68 45.69 12.65
CA LYS A 48 -15.53 44.63 13.64
C LYS A 48 -14.36 43.74 13.26
N ASP A 49 -13.21 44.09 13.82
CA ASP A 49 -12.03 43.23 13.80
C ASP A 49 -12.42 41.83 14.29
N LYS A 50 -12.30 40.89 13.36
CA LYS A 50 -12.07 39.49 13.67
C LYS A 50 -11.02 39.01 12.71
N ASP A 51 -9.78 39.36 13.04
CA ASP A 51 -8.63 38.53 12.71
C ASP A 51 -8.95 37.10 13.16
N LYS A 52 -9.36 36.32 12.17
CA LYS A 52 -9.24 34.89 12.16
C LYS A 52 -8.29 34.59 11.05
N ASP A 53 -7.00 34.73 11.37
CA ASP A 53 -5.93 34.11 10.61
C ASP A 53 -6.34 32.67 10.34
N LYS A 54 -6.65 32.43 9.07
CA LYS A 54 -6.88 31.11 8.52
C LYS A 54 -5.66 30.75 7.68
N ASP A 55 -4.51 30.87 8.33
CA ASP A 55 -3.43 29.90 8.17
C ASP A 55 -3.95 28.54 8.67
N LYS A 56 -4.84 27.96 7.86
CA LYS A 56 -5.04 26.53 7.83
C LYS A 56 -3.83 25.98 7.10
N ASP A 57 -2.77 25.75 7.87
CA ASP A 57 -1.73 24.82 7.51
C ASP A 57 -2.40 23.56 6.98
N LYS A 58 -2.14 23.28 5.70
CA LYS A 58 -2.57 22.05 5.06
C LYS A 58 -1.57 20.98 5.45
N ASP A 59 -1.74 20.40 6.63
CA ASP A 59 -1.49 18.97 6.86
C ASP A 59 -2.00 18.58 8.25
N ASN A 60 -2.88 17.57 8.28
CA ASN A 60 -3.76 17.25 9.41
C ASN A 60 -4.91 18.28 9.60
N ASP A 61 -6.02 17.98 10.28
CA ASP A 61 -6.36 16.76 11.04
C ASP A 61 -7.74 16.22 10.62
N CYS A 62 -8.14 15.07 11.19
CA CYS A 62 -9.56 14.73 11.29
C CYS A 62 -10.28 15.73 12.22
N GLU A 63 -11.61 15.84 12.15
CA GLU A 63 -12.36 16.67 13.11
C GLU A 63 -12.18 16.13 14.54
N ASP A 64 -12.22 17.00 15.55
CA ASP A 64 -11.69 16.73 16.91
C ASP A 64 -12.18 15.42 17.59
N ASP A 65 -13.37 14.91 17.23
CA ASP A 65 -13.97 13.66 17.73
C ASP A 65 -13.72 12.43 16.82
N LYS A 66 -12.81 12.52 15.83
CA LYS A 66 -12.59 11.50 14.80
C LYS A 66 -11.13 11.06 14.68
N VAL A 67 -10.95 9.76 14.55
CA VAL A 67 -9.65 9.10 14.37
C VAL A 67 -9.41 8.84 12.89
N ALA A 68 -8.20 9.15 12.42
CA ALA A 68 -7.74 8.76 11.09
C ALA A 68 -7.52 7.24 11.04
N ILE A 69 -8.05 6.58 10.02
CA ILE A 69 -7.74 5.19 9.68
C ILE A 69 -7.32 5.06 8.21
N CYS A 70 -6.47 4.09 7.92
CA CYS A 70 -6.29 3.58 6.58
C CYS A 70 -7.29 2.44 6.38
N HIS A 71 -8.32 2.70 5.59
CA HIS A 71 -9.35 1.72 5.26
C HIS A 71 -8.96 0.89 4.04
N TYR A 72 -9.19 -0.42 4.11
CA TYR A 72 -8.90 -1.37 3.04
C TYR A 72 -10.22 -2.04 2.63
N PRO A 73 -10.89 -1.57 1.56
CA PRO A 73 -12.24 -2.02 1.21
C PRO A 73 -12.34 -3.53 0.96
N PRO A 74 -13.34 -4.22 1.55
CA PRO A 74 -13.63 -5.62 1.24
C PRO A 74 -13.74 -5.86 -0.27
N GLY A 75 -13.03 -6.87 -0.77
CA GLY A 75 -12.96 -7.20 -2.20
C GLY A 75 -12.03 -6.33 -3.05
N ASN A 76 -11.51 -5.20 -2.55
CA ASN A 76 -10.49 -4.39 -3.25
C ASN A 76 -9.51 -3.70 -2.27
N PRO A 77 -8.65 -4.48 -1.56
CA PRO A 77 -7.71 -3.93 -0.59
C PRO A 77 -6.59 -3.09 -1.20
N ALA A 78 -6.30 -3.25 -2.50
CA ALA A 78 -5.31 -2.43 -3.20
C ALA A 78 -5.77 -0.96 -3.34
N ASN A 79 -7.09 -0.71 -3.27
CA ASN A 79 -7.68 0.62 -3.23
C ASN A 79 -7.83 1.09 -1.76
N GLN A 80 -6.71 1.18 -1.03
CA GLN A 80 -6.69 1.70 0.33
C GLN A 80 -7.07 3.19 0.38
N GLN A 81 -7.78 3.63 1.43
CA GLN A 81 -8.30 4.99 1.56
C GLN A 81 -8.14 5.55 2.97
N SER A 82 -7.55 6.75 3.09
CA SER A 82 -7.51 7.50 4.36
C SER A 82 -8.91 8.01 4.71
N LEU A 83 -9.54 7.46 5.75
CA LEU A 83 -10.85 7.88 6.26
C LEU A 83 -10.71 8.49 7.66
N CYS A 84 -11.66 9.36 8.03
CA CYS A 84 -11.84 9.84 9.39
C CYS A 84 -13.13 9.24 9.96
N VAL A 85 -13.02 8.36 10.96
CA VAL A 85 -14.16 7.67 11.59
C VAL A 85 -14.30 8.08 13.05
N GLY A 86 -15.47 7.88 13.67
CA GLY A 86 -15.61 8.06 15.12
C GLY A 86 -14.72 7.08 15.88
N GLU A 87 -14.22 7.48 17.06
CA GLU A 87 -13.34 6.64 17.89
C GLU A 87 -13.98 5.27 18.21
N ASP A 88 -15.30 5.25 18.43
CA ASP A 88 -16.11 4.05 18.66
C ASP A 88 -16.11 3.07 17.47
N ALA A 89 -16.05 3.60 16.24
CA ALA A 89 -16.03 2.81 15.02
C ALA A 89 -14.65 2.20 14.71
N VAL A 90 -13.55 2.78 15.20
CA VAL A 90 -12.17 2.31 14.94
C VAL A 90 -12.00 0.83 15.29
N ALA A 91 -12.53 0.41 16.44
CA ALA A 91 -12.44 -0.97 16.90
C ALA A 91 -13.22 -1.96 16.02
N ALA A 92 -14.30 -1.52 15.35
CA ALA A 92 -15.03 -2.33 14.38
C ALA A 92 -14.27 -2.42 13.05
N HIS A 93 -13.72 -1.29 12.57
CA HIS A 93 -12.91 -1.20 11.36
C HIS A 93 -11.69 -2.14 11.41
N ILE A 94 -10.88 -2.09 12.47
CA ILE A 94 -9.67 -2.94 12.63
C ILE A 94 -10.02 -4.44 12.81
N LYS A 95 -11.22 -4.75 13.29
CA LYS A 95 -11.64 -6.13 13.63
C LYS A 95 -12.37 -6.85 12.49
N ASN A 96 -13.04 -6.10 11.61
CA ASN A 96 -13.90 -6.63 10.54
C ASN A 96 -13.36 -6.30 9.14
N HIS A 97 -12.43 -5.35 9.03
CA HIS A 97 -11.76 -4.96 7.79
C HIS A 97 -10.24 -4.97 8.01
N ALA A 98 -9.46 -4.68 6.96
CA ALA A 98 -8.00 -4.78 7.01
C ALA A 98 -7.29 -3.53 7.56
N ASP A 99 -8.04 -2.72 8.31
CA ASP A 99 -7.76 -1.32 8.58
C ASP A 99 -6.66 -1.09 9.63
N THR A 100 -6.02 0.08 9.59
CA THR A 100 -5.03 0.51 10.58
C THR A 100 -5.34 1.90 11.10
N VAL A 101 -4.98 2.19 12.35
CA VAL A 101 -4.97 3.56 12.90
C VAL A 101 -3.92 4.40 12.17
N GLY A 102 -4.20 5.69 11.99
CA GLY A 102 -3.40 6.61 11.18
C GLY A 102 -3.89 6.66 9.72
N LYS A 103 -3.48 7.68 8.98
CA LYS A 103 -3.78 7.80 7.54
C LYS A 103 -3.16 6.63 6.76
N CYS A 104 -3.67 6.34 5.56
CA CYS A 104 -2.94 5.49 4.63
C CYS A 104 -1.62 6.14 4.25
N ASP A 105 -0.53 5.40 4.43
CA ASP A 105 0.76 5.79 3.93
C ASP A 105 0.83 5.51 2.41
N THR A 106 0.34 6.47 1.63
CA THR A 106 0.48 6.51 0.17
C THR A 106 1.83 7.12 -0.27
N ALA A 107 2.78 7.34 0.64
CA ALA A 107 4.03 8.06 0.39
C ALA A 107 5.28 7.38 1.00
N GLY A 108 5.17 6.14 1.47
CA GLY A 108 6.24 5.42 2.15
C GLY A 108 6.10 3.88 2.20
N VAL A 109 4.92 3.30 1.88
CA VAL A 109 4.75 1.84 1.81
C VAL A 109 5.58 1.25 0.67
N ILE A 110 6.76 0.75 1.04
CA ILE A 110 7.58 -0.11 0.19
C ILE A 110 6.86 -1.47 0.11
N PRO A 111 6.52 -1.97 -1.10
CA PRO A 111 5.99 -3.32 -1.22
C PRO A 111 7.06 -4.32 -0.82
N CYS A 112 6.74 -5.27 0.06
CA CYS A 112 7.63 -6.36 0.40
C CYS A 112 8.01 -7.15 -0.87
N VAL A 113 9.28 -7.51 -1.03
CA VAL A 113 9.70 -8.40 -2.11
C VAL A 113 9.28 -9.83 -1.76
N LEU A 114 8.46 -10.43 -2.63
CA LEU A 114 7.88 -11.77 -2.45
C LEU A 114 8.70 -12.79 -3.25
N ASN A 115 9.90 -13.07 -2.78
CA ASN A 115 10.87 -13.98 -3.39
C ASN A 115 11.38 -15.01 -2.35
N ASP A 116 11.31 -16.30 -2.67
CA ASP A 116 11.77 -17.40 -1.79
C ASP A 116 13.28 -17.65 -1.93
N ASP A 117 13.98 -16.90 -2.80
CA ASP A 117 15.40 -17.03 -3.12
C ASP A 117 16.32 -16.10 -2.26
N ASP A 118 16.27 -14.78 -2.49
CA ASP A 118 17.19 -13.78 -1.91
C ASP A 118 16.63 -12.99 -0.72
N PHE A 119 17.48 -12.69 0.25
CA PHE A 119 17.15 -11.81 1.40
C PHE A 119 17.22 -10.32 1.03
N THR A 120 16.19 -9.57 1.44
CA THR A 120 16.12 -8.10 1.37
C THR A 120 16.76 -7.47 2.61
N TYR A 121 17.57 -6.42 2.44
CA TYR A 121 18.25 -5.68 3.52
C TYR A 121 18.13 -4.18 3.28
N GLY A 122 18.19 -3.38 4.35
CA GLY A 122 18.17 -1.91 4.28
C GLY A 122 16.79 -1.30 3.99
N VAL A 123 15.78 -2.12 3.74
CA VAL A 123 14.36 -1.74 3.75
C VAL A 123 13.86 -1.82 5.19
N SER A 124 13.68 -0.68 5.86
CA SER A 124 13.33 -0.63 7.28
C SER A 124 11.90 -1.07 7.59
N ALA A 125 10.97 -0.89 6.66
CA ALA A 125 9.61 -1.45 6.75
C ALA A 125 9.07 -1.79 5.36
N CYS A 126 8.16 -2.76 5.30
CA CYS A 126 7.41 -3.08 4.08
C CYS A 126 6.00 -3.59 4.42
N SER A 127 5.07 -3.46 3.47
CA SER A 127 3.75 -4.08 3.54
C SER A 127 3.42 -4.81 2.24
N SER A 128 2.65 -5.90 2.28
CA SER A 128 2.13 -6.56 1.08
C SER A 128 0.85 -7.33 1.33
N THR A 129 -0.06 -7.23 0.36
CA THR A 129 -1.24 -8.09 0.23
C THR A 129 -0.92 -9.24 -0.71
N ILE A 130 -1.19 -10.46 -0.28
CA ILE A 130 -1.05 -11.70 -1.06
C ILE A 130 -2.36 -12.48 -1.09
N ASP A 131 -2.53 -13.33 -2.09
CA ASP A 131 -3.62 -14.31 -2.13
C ASP A 131 -3.39 -15.38 -1.03
N CYS A 132 -4.42 -15.69 -0.23
CA CYS A 132 -4.37 -16.80 0.73
C CYS A 132 -4.79 -18.14 0.12
N LEU A 133 -5.32 -18.19 -1.10
CA LEU A 133 -5.92 -19.41 -1.65
C LEU A 133 -4.89 -20.56 -1.73
N GLY A 134 -5.14 -21.61 -0.95
CA GLY A 134 -4.25 -22.77 -0.83
C GLY A 134 -3.15 -22.62 0.23
N ILE A 135 -3.02 -21.47 0.90
CA ILE A 135 -2.18 -21.33 2.10
C ILE A 135 -2.79 -22.16 3.24
N ASN A 136 -2.00 -23.07 3.79
CA ASN A 136 -2.36 -23.89 4.95
C ASN A 136 -1.24 -23.94 6.00
N LYS A 137 -0.14 -23.22 5.78
CA LYS A 137 1.03 -23.22 6.66
C LYS A 137 1.65 -21.84 6.82
N LEU A 138 2.09 -21.56 8.03
CA LEU A 138 2.95 -20.42 8.37
C LEU A 138 4.28 -20.95 8.93
N GLN A 139 5.37 -20.41 8.41
CA GLN A 139 6.73 -20.73 8.84
C GLN A 139 7.50 -19.44 9.07
N ILE A 140 7.69 -19.06 10.33
CA ILE A 140 8.55 -17.95 10.72
C ILE A 140 9.85 -18.54 11.27
N LEU A 141 10.98 -18.19 10.65
CA LEU A 141 12.31 -18.68 10.97
C LEU A 141 13.19 -17.47 11.30
N TYR A 142 13.30 -17.16 12.59
CA TYR A 142 14.23 -16.15 13.09
C TYR A 142 15.66 -16.65 13.04
N ASP A 143 16.58 -15.82 12.55
CA ASP A 143 18.00 -15.99 12.85
C ASP A 143 18.28 -15.76 14.35
N SER A 144 19.27 -16.49 14.86
CA SER A 144 19.73 -16.49 16.25
C SER A 144 20.15 -15.13 16.82
N GLN A 145 20.47 -14.15 15.97
CA GLN A 145 20.90 -12.81 16.38
C GLN A 145 19.75 -11.81 16.45
N PHE A 146 18.51 -12.22 16.14
CA PHE A 146 17.33 -11.41 16.37
C PHE A 146 16.92 -11.46 17.85
N VAL A 147 16.84 -10.28 18.46
CA VAL A 147 16.41 -10.10 19.84
C VAL A 147 14.96 -9.62 19.90
N SER A 148 14.29 -9.97 20.98
CA SER A 148 13.02 -9.37 21.41
C SER A 148 13.33 -8.47 22.60
N THR A 149 13.06 -7.17 22.47
CA THR A 149 13.26 -6.18 23.53
C THR A 149 11.92 -5.57 23.96
N PRO A 150 11.84 -4.95 25.15
CA PRO A 150 10.68 -4.14 25.53
C PRO A 150 10.50 -2.84 24.72
N ASP A 151 11.51 -2.46 23.91
CA ASP A 151 11.52 -1.20 23.15
C ASP A 151 10.75 -1.32 21.82
N ALA A 152 10.50 -2.55 21.35
CA ALA A 152 9.50 -2.82 20.31
C ALA A 152 8.09 -2.55 20.87
N GLY A 153 7.49 -1.42 20.48
CA GLY A 153 6.14 -0.99 20.90
C GLY A 153 4.97 -1.87 20.44
N ALA A 154 5.24 -3.05 19.86
CA ALA A 154 4.28 -4.10 19.53
C ALA A 154 4.98 -5.47 19.61
N PRO A 155 4.25 -6.60 19.78
CA PRO A 155 4.84 -7.93 19.82
C PRO A 155 5.62 -8.25 18.55
N ASN A 156 6.83 -8.83 18.69
CA ASN A 156 7.70 -9.16 17.56
C ASN A 156 7.05 -10.09 16.52
N VAL A 157 6.08 -10.91 16.93
CA VAL A 157 5.15 -11.62 16.03
C VAL A 157 3.72 -11.37 16.48
N THR A 158 2.88 -10.89 15.57
CA THR A 158 1.44 -10.75 15.72
C THR A 158 0.73 -11.49 14.59
N ILE A 159 -0.24 -12.35 14.92
CA ILE A 159 -1.06 -13.07 13.93
C ILE A 159 -2.53 -12.79 14.26
N GLN A 160 -3.26 -12.15 13.34
CA GLN A 160 -4.65 -11.72 13.56
C GLN A 160 -5.59 -12.31 12.51
N GLY A 161 -6.67 -12.95 12.99
CA GLY A 161 -7.77 -13.43 12.15
C GLY A 161 -8.87 -12.38 11.96
N TRP A 162 -9.15 -11.97 10.72
CA TRP A 162 -10.27 -11.11 10.34
C TRP A 162 -11.41 -11.86 9.63
N SER A 163 -12.54 -11.20 9.47
CA SER A 163 -13.61 -11.63 8.54
C SER A 163 -13.49 -10.91 7.19
N ASP A 164 -14.28 -11.34 6.21
CA ASP A 164 -14.65 -10.55 5.02
C ASP A 164 -13.53 -10.18 4.03
N ALA A 165 -12.37 -10.81 4.14
CA ALA A 165 -11.21 -10.61 3.27
C ALA A 165 -10.65 -11.95 2.77
N ASN A 166 -10.52 -12.09 1.44
CA ASN A 166 -10.00 -13.29 0.75
C ASN A 166 -8.46 -13.30 0.61
N PHE A 167 -7.77 -12.43 1.35
CA PHE A 167 -6.36 -12.12 1.16
C PHE A 167 -5.64 -12.05 2.51
N CYS A 168 -4.32 -12.18 2.44
CA CYS A 168 -3.42 -12.20 3.58
C CYS A 168 -2.57 -10.94 3.49
N ARG A 169 -2.43 -10.21 4.58
CA ARG A 169 -1.57 -9.01 4.66
C ARG A 169 -0.36 -9.33 5.53
N ILE A 170 0.82 -9.01 5.04
CA ILE A 170 2.09 -9.12 5.74
C ILE A 170 2.68 -7.73 5.89
N ASP A 171 2.94 -7.30 7.12
CA ASP A 171 3.68 -6.09 7.43
C ASP A 171 4.95 -6.47 8.20
N LEU A 172 6.10 -5.97 7.77
CA LEU A 172 7.39 -6.18 8.42
C LEU A 172 8.02 -4.83 8.76
N SER A 173 8.55 -4.70 9.98
CA SER A 173 9.27 -3.51 10.44
C SER A 173 10.53 -3.89 11.20
N ILE A 174 11.70 -3.48 10.70
CA ILE A 174 12.99 -3.56 11.40
C ILE A 174 13.04 -2.44 12.44
N VAL A 175 13.02 -2.81 13.72
CA VAL A 175 13.04 -1.86 14.85
C VAL A 175 14.46 -1.38 15.15
N SER A 176 15.44 -2.30 15.11
CA SER A 176 16.85 -1.98 15.39
C SER A 176 17.83 -2.81 14.55
N GLY A 177 19.10 -2.37 14.51
CA GLY A 177 20.20 -3.00 13.74
C GLY A 177 20.29 -2.61 12.26
N GLY A 178 19.22 -2.04 11.69
CA GLY A 178 19.24 -1.32 10.41
C GLY A 178 19.65 -2.18 9.21
N ASN A 179 20.54 -1.67 8.36
CA ASN A 179 20.89 -2.29 7.07
C ASN A 179 21.64 -3.63 7.15
N LYS A 180 22.04 -4.06 8.35
CA LYS A 180 22.60 -5.40 8.60
C LYS A 180 21.51 -6.46 8.77
N CYS A 181 20.32 -6.05 9.20
CA CYS A 181 19.18 -6.92 9.37
C CYS A 181 18.43 -7.05 8.05
N GLY A 182 17.95 -8.25 7.76
CA GLY A 182 17.20 -8.54 6.56
C GLY A 182 16.12 -9.58 6.77
N TYR A 183 15.28 -9.72 5.76
CA TYR A 183 14.18 -10.68 5.73
C TYR A 183 13.99 -11.27 4.33
N LYS A 184 13.28 -12.38 4.26
CA LYS A 184 12.87 -13.01 3.00
C LYS A 184 11.45 -13.55 3.13
N ILE A 185 10.60 -13.34 2.12
CA ILE A 185 9.20 -13.77 2.12
C ILE A 185 8.91 -14.71 0.94
N GLY A 186 8.65 -15.97 1.24
CA GLY A 186 8.19 -16.97 0.27
C GLY A 186 6.70 -17.28 0.44
N THR A 187 5.97 -17.45 -0.67
CA THR A 187 4.55 -17.85 -0.70
C THR A 187 4.34 -19.22 -1.38
N THR A 188 5.42 -20.00 -1.51
CA THR A 188 5.47 -21.23 -2.32
C THR A 188 4.83 -22.43 -1.63
N GLY A 189 4.22 -23.33 -2.41
CA GLY A 189 3.79 -24.65 -1.94
C GLY A 189 2.72 -24.64 -0.82
N GLY A 190 1.87 -23.62 -0.76
CA GLY A 190 0.84 -23.48 0.29
C GLY A 190 1.38 -22.96 1.64
N LYS A 191 2.61 -22.46 1.67
CA LYS A 191 3.23 -21.85 2.86
C LYS A 191 3.36 -20.34 2.68
N VAL A 192 3.04 -19.58 3.73
CA VAL A 192 3.68 -18.28 3.97
C VAL A 192 4.93 -18.56 4.79
N ARG A 193 6.09 -18.20 4.26
CA ARG A 193 7.40 -18.39 4.88
C ARG A 193 8.07 -17.04 5.04
N ILE A 194 8.50 -16.71 6.27
CA ILE A 194 9.27 -15.52 6.59
C ILE A 194 10.58 -15.97 7.25
N LEU A 195 11.72 -15.63 6.67
CA LEU A 195 13.03 -15.79 7.28
C LEU A 195 13.56 -14.42 7.70
N THR A 196 14.34 -14.37 8.77
CA THR A 196 15.21 -13.21 9.07
C THR A 196 16.69 -13.59 8.92
N ASP A 197 17.57 -12.61 8.70
CA ASP A 197 19.03 -12.78 8.63
C ASP A 197 19.76 -11.56 9.21
N ALA A 198 20.91 -11.78 9.85
CA ALA A 198 21.69 -10.75 10.54
C ALA A 198 23.16 -10.74 10.10
N LYS A 199 23.53 -9.77 9.25
CA LYS A 199 24.89 -9.67 8.70
C LYS A 199 25.93 -9.19 9.71
N GLY A 200 27.11 -9.80 9.63
CA GLY A 200 28.33 -9.31 10.29
C GLY A 200 28.28 -9.38 11.81
N ASN A 201 27.71 -10.46 12.36
CA ASN A 201 27.62 -10.75 13.80
C ASN A 201 26.95 -9.62 14.61
N THR A 202 25.93 -8.97 14.05
CA THR A 202 25.17 -7.93 14.75
C THR A 202 24.09 -8.61 15.60
N ASN A 203 24.20 -8.50 16.93
CA ASN A 203 23.26 -9.07 17.90
C ASN A 203 22.18 -8.05 18.35
N THR A 204 21.90 -7.11 17.46
CA THR A 204 21.04 -5.94 17.67
C THR A 204 19.95 -5.87 16.60
N CYS A 205 19.59 -7.01 15.99
CA CYS A 205 18.51 -7.06 15.03
C CYS A 205 17.20 -7.26 15.77
N GLU A 206 16.21 -6.45 15.47
CA GLU A 206 14.87 -6.60 16.04
C GLU A 206 13.84 -6.31 14.96
N MET A 207 12.75 -7.07 14.98
CA MET A 207 11.71 -7.00 13.97
C MET A 207 10.34 -7.21 14.59
N ILE A 208 9.37 -6.46 14.08
CA ILE A 208 7.94 -6.72 14.23
C ILE A 208 7.46 -7.36 12.94
N ILE A 209 6.80 -8.50 13.07
CA ILE A 209 6.13 -9.25 12.00
C ILE A 209 4.64 -9.25 12.32
N GLU A 210 3.83 -8.60 11.48
CA GLU A 210 2.38 -8.70 11.57
C GLU A 210 1.83 -9.47 10.36
N LEU A 211 1.08 -10.54 10.63
CA LEU A 211 0.32 -11.29 9.64
C LEU A 211 -1.18 -11.19 9.94
N ARG A 212 -1.94 -10.68 8.98
CA ARG A 212 -3.41 -10.68 9.04
C ARG A 212 -3.97 -11.63 8.00
N ALA A 213 -4.92 -12.49 8.41
CA ALA A 213 -5.40 -13.59 7.59
C ALA A 213 -6.92 -13.86 7.81
N PRO A 214 -7.60 -14.54 6.88
CA PRO A 214 -8.98 -15.01 7.05
C PRO A 214 -9.10 -15.94 8.26
N ARG A 215 -10.15 -15.78 9.08
CA ARG A 215 -10.43 -16.63 10.26
C ARG A 215 -10.67 -18.11 9.94
N ASP A 216 -11.04 -18.41 8.71
CA ASP A 216 -11.27 -19.76 8.18
C ASP A 216 -10.03 -20.37 7.51
N LEU A 217 -8.94 -19.61 7.36
CA LEU A 217 -7.68 -20.11 6.81
C LEU A 217 -7.04 -21.13 7.78
N PRO A 218 -6.85 -22.40 7.37
CA PRO A 218 -6.38 -23.46 8.27
C PRO A 218 -4.86 -23.41 8.45
N ILE A 219 -4.35 -22.36 9.08
CA ILE A 219 -2.91 -22.14 9.31
C ILE A 219 -2.37 -23.17 10.30
N GLN A 220 -1.46 -24.03 9.83
CA GLN A 220 -0.63 -24.91 10.66
C GLN A 220 0.79 -24.34 10.79
N GLY A 221 1.47 -24.61 11.90
CA GLY A 221 2.93 -24.51 11.94
C GLY A 221 3.57 -25.64 11.12
N ASP A 222 4.78 -25.41 10.60
CA ASP A 222 5.72 -26.53 10.45
C ASP A 222 6.23 -26.91 11.84
N GLY A 223 6.34 -28.21 12.10
CA GLY A 223 6.95 -28.80 13.31
C GLY A 223 8.03 -29.81 12.94
#